data_AF-A0A941MVV8-F1
#
_entry.id   AF-A0A941MVV8-F1
#
_cell.length_a   1.000
_cell.length_b   1.000
_cell.length_c   1.000
_cell.angle_alpha   90.00
_cell.angle_beta   90.00
_cell.angle_gamma   90.00
#
_symmetry.space_group_name_H-M   'P 1'
#
loop_
_entity.id
_entity.type
_entity.pdbx_description
1 polymer ?
#
loop_
_entity_poly.entity_id
_entity_poly.type
_entity_poly.pdbx_seq_one_letter_code
_entity_poly.pdbx_strand_id
1 'polypeptide(L)'
;MAGKKVTVVIAQAPGRNPAKRQLEENIAAALLLDPDVEISLVPHINDLTPDHTGMLFLKSVRGDMVLLSWLFPRAARWILDRHGVKGRAGVSLIKSTQDDADDEDVAETDSAETEAEARPNALGAWDVPNRKIYCLDLRDSSDPDVFLQ
;
A
#
# COMPACT_ATOMS: atom_id res chain seq x y z
N MET A 1 -17.66 13.92 -16.12
CA MET A 1 -17.31 12.82 -15.19
C MET A 1 -15.96 13.16 -14.61
N ALA A 2 -15.87 13.61 -13.36
CA ALA A 2 -14.56 13.83 -12.75
C ALA A 2 -13.87 12.47 -12.67
N GLY A 3 -12.69 12.32 -13.29
CA GLY A 3 -11.88 11.11 -13.17
C GLY A 3 -11.69 10.79 -11.69
N LYS A 4 -11.82 9.52 -11.30
CA LYS A 4 -11.52 9.11 -9.93
C LYS A 4 -10.03 9.32 -9.70
N LYS A 5 -9.68 10.38 -8.97
CA LYS A 5 -8.30 10.64 -8.59
C LYS A 5 -7.78 9.54 -7.67
N VAL A 6 -6.56 9.09 -7.92
CA VAL A 6 -5.87 8.12 -7.06
C VAL A 6 -5.00 8.88 -6.07
N THR A 7 -5.10 8.56 -4.79
CA THR A 7 -4.24 9.16 -3.78
C THR A 7 -2.96 8.34 -3.64
N VAL A 8 -1.82 8.93 -3.93
CA VAL A 8 -0.50 8.31 -3.72
C VAL A 8 0.14 8.91 -2.47
N VAL A 9 0.50 8.04 -1.53
CA VAL A 9 1.08 8.42 -0.24
C VAL A 9 2.47 7.83 -0.14
N ILE A 10 3.47 8.68 0.05
CA ILE A 10 4.86 8.28 0.25
C ILE A 10 5.18 8.36 1.74
N ALA A 11 5.36 7.21 2.38
CA ALA A 11 5.83 7.10 3.74
C ALA A 11 7.35 7.10 3.76
N GLN A 12 7.92 8.18 4.30
CA GLN A 12 9.35 8.45 4.26
C GLN A 12 10.18 7.42 5.03
N ALA A 13 11.42 7.20 4.59
CA ALA A 13 12.36 6.33 5.27
C ALA A 13 12.67 6.85 6.69
N PRO A 14 12.93 5.95 7.66
CA PRO A 14 13.44 6.38 8.95
C PRO A 14 14.87 6.92 8.79
N GLY A 15 15.16 8.07 9.40
CA GLY A 15 16.49 8.67 9.44
C GLY A 15 16.84 9.55 8.22
N ARG A 16 18.14 9.69 7.92
CA ARG A 16 18.67 10.65 6.93
C ARG A 16 19.46 9.98 5.81
N ASN A 17 18.96 8.88 5.25
CA ASN A 17 19.62 8.23 4.12
C ASN A 17 19.37 9.03 2.82
N PRO A 18 20.42 9.60 2.18
CA PRO A 18 20.26 10.46 1.01
C PRO A 18 19.72 9.70 -0.21
N ALA A 19 20.09 8.43 -0.40
CA ALA A 19 19.62 7.65 -1.55
C ALA A 19 18.12 7.36 -1.47
N LYS A 20 17.63 7.01 -0.27
CA LYS A 20 16.20 6.78 -0.01
C LYS A 20 15.37 8.04 -0.23
N ARG A 21 15.88 9.16 0.30
CA ARG A 21 15.25 10.46 0.13
C ARG A 21 15.21 10.90 -1.33
N GLN A 22 16.28 10.66 -2.09
CA GLN A 22 16.30 10.98 -3.52
C GLN A 22 15.25 10.17 -4.29
N LEU A 23 15.07 8.88 -3.98
CA LEU A 23 14.03 8.06 -4.60
C LEU A 23 12.63 8.61 -4.31
N GLU A 24 12.34 8.92 -3.05
CA GLU A 24 11.07 9.54 -2.63
C GLU A 24 10.80 10.87 -3.36
N GLU A 25 11.82 11.74 -3.44
CA GLU A 25 11.72 13.04 -4.11
C GLU A 25 11.50 12.89 -5.62
N ASN A 26 12.17 11.92 -6.26
CA ASN A 26 12.00 11.65 -7.70
C ASN A 26 10.59 11.15 -8.02
N ILE A 27 10.08 10.18 -7.26
CA ILE A 27 8.71 9.68 -7.42
C ILE A 27 7.71 10.82 -7.18
N ALA A 28 7.95 11.63 -6.14
CA ALA A 28 7.07 12.74 -5.83
C ALA A 28 7.03 13.80 -6.93
N ALA A 29 8.19 14.16 -7.47
CA ALA A 29 8.31 15.14 -8.55
C ALA A 29 7.61 14.66 -9.84
N ALA A 30 7.72 13.36 -10.17
CA ALA A 30 7.08 12.78 -11.34
C ALA A 30 5.55 12.81 -11.22
N LEU A 31 5.01 12.43 -10.06
CA LEU A 31 3.55 12.36 -9.82
C LEU A 31 2.91 13.75 -9.61
N LEU A 32 3.68 14.77 -9.25
CA LEU A 32 3.17 16.12 -9.00
C LEU A 32 2.53 16.76 -10.25
N LEU A 33 2.97 16.35 -11.45
CA LEU A 33 2.49 16.89 -12.71
C LEU A 33 1.25 16.17 -13.26
N ASP A 34 0.88 15.02 -12.66
CA ASP A 34 -0.25 14.23 -13.13
C ASP A 34 -1.58 14.79 -12.56
N PRO A 35 -2.52 15.25 -13.41
CA PRO A 35 -3.78 15.83 -12.96
C PRO A 35 -4.72 14.82 -12.27
N ASP A 36 -4.54 13.52 -12.51
CA ASP A 36 -5.37 12.44 -11.98
C ASP A 36 -4.82 11.82 -10.69
N VAL A 37 -3.67 12.29 -10.22
CA VAL A 37 -3.02 11.83 -8.99
C VAL A 37 -3.04 12.92 -7.91
N GLU A 38 -3.34 12.53 -6.67
CA GLU A 38 -3.14 13.37 -5.50
C GLU A 38 -1.99 12.80 -4.67
N ILE A 39 -0.90 13.55 -4.56
CA ILE A 39 0.27 13.12 -3.81
C ILE A 39 0.33 13.70 -2.39
N SER A 40 0.72 12.87 -1.44
CA SER A 40 0.97 13.27 -0.06
C SER A 40 2.21 12.59 0.52
N LEU A 41 2.95 13.32 1.34
CA LEU A 41 4.12 12.81 2.07
C LEU A 41 3.75 12.69 3.55
N VAL A 42 4.02 11.52 4.12
CA VAL A 42 3.85 11.27 5.56
C VAL A 42 5.16 10.76 6.16
N PRO A 43 5.39 10.98 7.47
CA PRO A 43 6.48 10.34 8.17
C PRO A 43 6.44 8.81 8.02
N HIS A 44 7.51 8.15 8.45
CA HIS A 44 7.56 6.69 8.46
C HIS A 44 6.34 6.11 9.17
N ILE A 45 5.71 5.09 8.56
CA ILE A 45 4.39 4.62 8.99
C ILE A 45 4.36 4.08 10.44
N ASN A 46 5.49 3.58 10.95
CA ASN A 46 5.61 3.14 12.36
C ASN A 46 5.58 4.31 13.36
N ASP A 47 5.88 5.53 12.92
CA ASP A 47 5.95 6.71 13.76
C ASP A 47 4.58 7.43 13.83
N LEU A 48 3.61 6.99 13.01
CA LEU A 48 2.27 7.55 12.95
C LEU A 48 1.41 7.03 14.10
N THR A 49 1.34 7.79 15.19
CA THR A 49 0.38 7.53 16.27
C THR A 49 -1.07 7.73 15.79
N PRO A 50 -2.10 7.20 16.49
CA PRO A 50 -3.49 7.34 16.08
C PRO A 50 -3.99 8.78 15.87
N ASP A 51 -3.42 9.71 16.63
CA ASP A 51 -3.72 11.16 16.62
C ASP A 51 -2.77 11.97 15.73
N HIS A 52 -1.75 11.32 15.14
CA HIS A 52 -0.82 11.97 14.22
C HIS A 52 -1.55 12.45 12.96
N THR A 53 -1.23 13.65 12.49
CA THR A 53 -1.89 14.28 11.32
C THR A 53 -1.81 13.40 10.06
N GLY A 54 -0.67 12.76 9.81
CA GLY A 54 -0.50 11.77 8.73
C GLY A 54 -1.46 10.57 8.85
N MET A 55 -1.75 10.09 10.06
CA MET A 55 -2.72 9.01 10.27
C MET A 55 -4.15 9.50 10.05
N LEU A 56 -4.48 10.70 10.52
CA LEU A 56 -5.78 11.32 10.25
C LEU A 56 -6.02 11.54 8.75
N PHE A 57 -4.99 11.92 8.01
CA PHE A 57 -5.03 12.01 6.55
C PHE A 57 -5.28 10.64 5.90
N LEU A 58 -4.53 9.60 6.25
CA LEU A 58 -4.74 8.25 5.69
C LEU A 58 -6.18 7.72 5.93
N LYS A 59 -6.77 8.05 7.09
CA LYS A 59 -8.16 7.73 7.41
C LYS A 59 -9.17 8.54 6.59
N SER A 60 -8.84 9.78 6.20
CA SER A 60 -9.77 10.67 5.50
C SER A 60 -9.87 10.39 3.99
N VAL A 61 -8.85 9.74 3.40
CA VAL A 61 -8.87 9.31 2.00
C VAL A 61 -10.07 8.39 1.75
N ARG A 62 -10.98 8.74 0.85
CA ARG A 62 -12.15 7.89 0.53
C ARG A 62 -11.97 7.04 -0.73
N GLY A 63 -11.10 7.47 -1.64
CA GLY A 63 -10.82 6.81 -2.90
C GLY A 63 -9.79 5.69 -2.80
N ASP A 64 -9.40 5.18 -3.96
CA ASP A 64 -8.30 4.23 -4.08
C ASP A 64 -6.99 4.92 -3.67
N MET A 65 -6.17 4.17 -2.94
CA MET A 65 -4.94 4.69 -2.33
C MET A 65 -3.77 3.77 -2.65
N VAL A 66 -2.65 4.37 -3.04
CA VAL A 66 -1.35 3.72 -3.17
C VAL A 66 -0.45 4.22 -2.05
N LEU A 67 0.02 3.32 -1.20
CA LEU A 67 0.98 3.59 -0.15
C LEU A 67 2.34 3.05 -0.57
N LEU A 68 3.28 3.95 -0.86
CA LEU A 68 4.70 3.65 -1.05
C LEU A 68 5.39 3.75 0.31
N SER A 69 6.02 2.67 0.76
CA SER A 69 6.66 2.64 2.08
C SER A 69 7.94 1.83 2.08
N TRP A 70 8.80 2.07 3.07
CA TRP A 70 10.00 1.26 3.31
C TRP A 70 9.72 0.01 4.17
N LEU A 71 8.54 -0.57 4.01
CA LEU A 71 8.08 -1.76 4.72
C LEU A 71 7.49 -2.78 3.75
N PHE A 72 7.56 -4.05 4.15
CA PHE A 72 6.90 -5.12 3.42
C PHE A 72 5.39 -4.82 3.30
N PRO A 73 4.76 -5.10 2.14
CA PRO A 73 3.34 -4.79 1.92
C PRO A 73 2.41 -5.34 3.00
N ARG A 74 2.70 -6.55 3.49
CA ARG A 74 1.95 -7.18 4.59
C ARG A 74 2.07 -6.41 5.91
N ALA A 75 3.27 -5.94 6.26
CA ALA A 75 3.50 -5.16 7.48
C ALA A 75 2.80 -3.81 7.41
N ALA A 76 2.93 -3.08 6.29
CA ALA A 76 2.23 -1.82 6.07
C ALA A 76 0.70 -2.01 6.20
N ARG A 77 0.15 -3.06 5.59
CA ARG A 77 -1.29 -3.38 5.66
C ARG A 77 -1.76 -3.65 7.08
N TRP A 78 -0.97 -4.37 7.88
CA TRP A 78 -1.28 -4.63 9.29
C TRP A 78 -1.34 -3.35 10.11
N ILE A 79 -0.42 -2.41 9.89
CA ILE A 79 -0.41 -1.13 10.59
C ILE A 79 -1.64 -0.31 10.21
N LEU A 80 -1.92 -0.18 8.91
CA LEU A 80 -3.13 0.51 8.43
C LEU A 80 -4.41 -0.07 9.04
N ASP A 81 -4.53 -1.40 9.05
CA ASP A 81 -5.70 -2.10 9.58
C ASP A 81 -5.91 -1.82 11.08
N ARG A 82 -4.83 -1.86 11.87
CA ARG A 82 -4.83 -1.57 13.31
C ARG A 82 -5.26 -0.14 13.62
N HIS A 83 -4.88 0.80 12.76
CA HIS A 83 -5.26 2.21 12.91
C HIS A 83 -6.61 2.54 12.27
N GLY A 84 -7.37 1.57 11.76
CA GLY A 84 -8.71 1.80 11.19
C GLY A 84 -8.69 2.35 9.77
N VAL A 85 -7.56 2.30 9.08
CA VAL A 85 -7.47 2.62 7.64
C VAL A 85 -7.86 1.38 6.85
N LYS A 86 -9.17 1.18 6.68
CA LYS A 86 -9.77 -0.03 6.07
C LYS A 86 -9.95 0.12 4.57
N GLY A 87 -9.78 -0.98 3.83
CA GLY A 87 -10.00 -1.06 2.38
C GLY A 87 -9.68 -2.46 1.87
N ARG A 88 -10.01 -2.73 0.61
CA ARG A 88 -9.67 -3.98 -0.05
C ARG A 88 -8.20 -3.96 -0.45
N ALA A 89 -7.49 -5.06 -0.24
CA ALA A 89 -6.10 -5.17 -0.68
C ALA A 89 -6.02 -5.07 -2.22
N GLY A 90 -5.20 -4.14 -2.72
CA GLY A 90 -4.77 -4.11 -4.11
C GLY A 90 -3.67 -5.14 -4.36
N VAL A 91 -3.56 -5.61 -5.60
CA VAL A 91 -2.48 -6.48 -6.06
C VAL A 91 -1.50 -5.63 -6.86
N SER A 92 -0.22 -5.70 -6.53
CA SER A 92 0.88 -5.07 -7.27
C SER A 92 1.54 -6.07 -8.21
N LEU A 93 1.95 -5.63 -9.40
CA LEU A 93 2.69 -6.45 -10.36
C LEU A 93 4.22 -6.36 -10.20
N ILE A 94 4.69 -5.45 -9.34
CA ILE A 94 6.10 -5.32 -8.98
C ILE A 94 6.49 -6.60 -8.22
N LYS A 95 7.36 -7.41 -8.83
CA LYS A 95 7.90 -8.61 -8.18
C LYS A 95 8.91 -8.16 -7.15
N SER A 96 8.72 -8.54 -5.89
CA SER A 96 9.73 -8.25 -4.87
C SER A 96 10.97 -9.10 -5.15
N THR A 97 12.15 -8.54 -4.90
CA THR A 97 13.43 -9.27 -5.04
C THR A 97 13.65 -10.31 -3.93
N GLN A 98 12.73 -10.40 -2.95
CA GLN A 98 12.82 -11.28 -1.79
C GLN A 98 11.73 -12.38 -1.73
N ASP A 99 10.74 -12.37 -2.63
CA ASP A 99 9.70 -13.42 -2.69
C ASP A 99 10.21 -14.79 -3.21
N ASP A 100 11.46 -14.90 -3.66
CA ASP A 100 12.04 -16.16 -4.15
C ASP A 100 12.50 -17.13 -3.03
N ALA A 101 12.06 -16.95 -1.77
CA ALA A 101 12.51 -17.75 -0.62
C ALA A 101 11.42 -18.50 0.17
N ASP A 102 10.14 -18.34 -0.15
CA ASP A 102 9.03 -18.90 0.66
C ASP A 102 8.00 -19.73 -0.17
N ASP A 103 8.38 -20.20 -1.37
CA ASP A 103 7.47 -20.99 -2.23
C ASP A 103 8.04 -22.38 -2.59
N GLU A 104 8.49 -23.11 -1.57
CA GLU A 104 8.69 -24.57 -1.66
C GLU A 104 7.81 -25.29 -0.62
N ASP A 105 6.95 -26.19 -1.13
CA ASP A 105 6.08 -27.17 -0.50
C ASP A 105 4.73 -26.72 0.10
N VAL A 106 3.66 -26.80 -0.73
CA VAL A 106 2.85 -28.04 -0.84
C VAL A 106 1.89 -28.04 -2.04
N ALA A 107 2.21 -28.82 -3.06
CA ALA A 107 1.24 -29.47 -3.97
C ALA A 107 0.99 -30.89 -3.41
N GLU A 108 -0.18 -31.55 -3.41
CA GLU A 108 -1.52 -31.36 -3.96
C GLU A 108 -2.52 -32.07 -3.03
N THR A 109 -3.80 -31.71 -3.08
CA THR A 109 -4.87 -32.70 -3.30
C THR A 109 -6.06 -31.99 -3.93
N ASP A 110 -6.31 -32.38 -5.16
CA ASP A 110 -7.50 -32.07 -5.96
C ASP A 110 -8.76 -32.51 -5.22
N SER A 111 -9.68 -31.57 -5.02
CA SER A 111 -11.11 -31.84 -4.87
C SER A 111 -11.87 -30.63 -5.37
N ALA A 112 -12.12 -30.67 -6.67
CA ALA A 112 -13.24 -30.09 -7.40
C ALA A 112 -14.21 -29.18 -6.63
N GLU A 113 -14.34 -27.96 -7.17
CA GLU A 113 -15.58 -27.23 -7.42
C GLU A 113 -16.64 -27.22 -6.31
N THR A 114 -16.90 -26.05 -5.72
CA THR A 114 -18.20 -25.36 -5.76
C THR A 114 -18.09 -24.08 -4.93
N GLU A 115 -18.41 -22.95 -5.57
CA GLU A 115 -18.83 -21.67 -4.98
C GLU A 115 -18.24 -21.33 -3.60
N ALA A 116 -17.25 -20.44 -3.59
CA ALA A 116 -16.79 -19.78 -2.37
C ALA A 116 -17.93 -18.94 -1.77
N GLU A 117 -18.80 -19.61 -1.01
CA GLU A 117 -19.72 -18.97 -0.10
C GLU A 117 -18.91 -18.03 0.79
N ALA A 118 -19.25 -16.74 0.68
CA ALA A 118 -18.69 -15.70 1.51
C ALA A 118 -18.80 -16.14 2.98
N ARG A 119 -17.68 -16.46 3.64
CA ARG A 119 -17.65 -16.74 5.07
C ARG A 119 -18.19 -15.49 5.80
N PRO A 120 -19.45 -15.46 6.28
CA PRO A 120 -20.06 -14.21 6.76
C PRO A 120 -19.50 -13.78 8.12
N ASN A 121 -18.67 -14.63 8.74
CA ASN A 121 -18.28 -14.54 10.15
C ASN A 121 -16.76 -14.51 10.37
N ALA A 122 -15.99 -13.90 9.46
CA ALA A 122 -14.65 -13.44 9.83
C ALA A 122 -14.80 -12.20 10.75
N LEU A 123 -14.45 -12.35 12.03
CA LEU A 123 -14.37 -11.25 13.00
C LEU A 123 -13.54 -10.10 12.40
N GLY A 124 -14.20 -8.99 12.03
CA GLY A 124 -13.56 -7.79 11.43
C GLY A 124 -14.04 -7.39 10.03
N ALA A 125 -14.91 -8.17 9.38
CA ALA A 125 -15.41 -7.88 8.03
C ALA A 125 -16.56 -6.84 7.95
N TRP A 126 -17.01 -6.34 9.09
CA TRP A 126 -18.13 -5.40 9.18
C TRP A 126 -17.58 -3.99 8.97
N ASP A 127 -17.93 -3.34 7.85
CA ASP A 127 -17.55 -1.97 7.45
C ASP A 127 -16.18 -1.79 6.76
N VAL A 128 -15.90 -2.59 5.72
CA VAL A 128 -14.77 -2.33 4.81
C VAL A 128 -15.23 -1.42 3.66
N PRO A 129 -14.69 -0.18 3.53
CA PRO A 129 -15.03 0.71 2.44
C PRO A 129 -14.71 0.10 1.07
N ASN A 130 -15.53 0.41 0.06
CA ASN A 130 -15.30 -0.02 -1.33
C ASN A 130 -14.20 0.83 -2.01
N ARG A 131 -12.98 0.75 -1.46
CA ARG A 131 -11.75 1.33 -2.01
C ARG A 131 -10.64 0.28 -1.99
N LYS A 132 -9.69 0.39 -2.90
CA LYS A 132 -8.48 -0.44 -2.93
C LYS A 132 -7.32 0.29 -2.25
N ILE A 133 -6.54 -0.46 -1.48
CA ILE A 133 -5.29 0.00 -0.86
C ILE A 133 -4.15 -0.86 -1.40
N TYR A 134 -3.30 -0.24 -2.22
CA TYR A 134 -2.10 -0.84 -2.76
C TYR A 134 -0.94 -0.48 -1.84
N CYS A 135 -0.25 -1.48 -1.28
CA CYS A 135 0.95 -1.25 -0.49
C CYS A 135 2.14 -1.69 -1.33
N LEU A 136 3.02 -0.74 -1.66
CA LEU A 136 4.23 -0.95 -2.45
C LEU A 136 5.46 -0.75 -1.58
N ASP A 137 6.46 -1.59 -1.78
CA ASP A 137 7.72 -1.55 -1.03
C ASP A 137 8.79 -0.82 -1.84
N LEU A 138 9.25 0.33 -1.33
CA LEU A 138 10.31 1.12 -1.95
C LEU A 138 11.68 0.42 -1.93
N ARG A 139 11.79 -0.73 -1.28
CA ARG A 139 13.00 -1.58 -1.30
C ARG A 139 13.09 -2.46 -2.55
N ASP A 140 11.99 -2.65 -3.26
CA ASP A 140 11.93 -3.57 -4.41
C ASP A 140 12.77 -3.09 -5.60
N SER A 141 12.91 -1.76 -5.75
CA SER A 141 13.70 -1.15 -6.82
C SER A 141 14.32 0.17 -6.36
N SER A 142 15.54 0.45 -6.82
CA SER A 142 16.16 1.78 -6.70
C SER A 142 15.80 2.73 -7.84
N ASP A 143 15.15 2.22 -8.88
CA ASP A 143 14.71 2.99 -10.05
C ASP A 143 13.27 3.52 -9.79
N PRO A 144 13.06 4.85 -9.79
CA PRO A 144 11.73 5.43 -9.61
C PRO A 144 10.73 5.01 -10.70
N ASP A 145 11.19 4.73 -11.93
CA ASP A 145 10.30 4.45 -13.06
C ASP A 145 9.50 3.16 -12.86
N VAL A 146 10.01 2.22 -12.07
CA VAL A 146 9.30 0.96 -11.72
C VAL A 146 8.01 1.24 -10.94
N PHE A 147 7.95 2.32 -10.16
CA PHE A 147 6.79 2.68 -9.35
C PHE A 147 5.79 3.60 -10.06
N LEU A 148 6.14 4.07 -11.27
CA LEU A 148 5.35 5.04 -12.04
C LEU A 148 4.57 4.39 -13.21
N GLN A 149 4.69 3.07 -13.39
CA GLN A 149 4.03 2.30 -14.45
C GLN A 149 2.62 1.83 -14.10
#